data_AF-A0A954M9U9-F1
#
_entry.id   AF-A0A954M9U9-F1
#
_cell.length_a   1.000
_cell.length_b   1.000
_cell.length_c   1.000
_cell.angle_alpha   90.00
_cell.angle_beta   90.00
_cell.angle_gamma   90.00
#
_symmetry.space_group_name_H-M   'P 1'
#
loop_
_entity.id
_entity.type
_entity.pdbx_description
1 polymer ?
#
loop_
_entity_poly.entity_id
_entity_poly.type
_entity_poly.pdbx_seq_one_letter_code
_entity_poly.pdbx_strand_id
1 'polypeptide(L)'
;MSGSKKETVGRRYVDMWAVAKIHPTNIELLQRLKMADDSQFGNHMDVCGTVSEYQPKTGDWAKTWAVGIRSDIWKPDKQEIEKSLRSLKDKRKTELRKDVRKSGRLSDEQRETLAGLIEKDSVTELTEKDIEQRRLILKLFRTTGKRMSWQGSIEELTTAEVHNSLGSKHSLLSFAAVLDGHQLVTRVEQNHRTFRVPAVFSFSFVDERNDRIWHINILRKWFSMGADFVIEADGRPIGLIDGAMIGLGYNATIGVTDRDLGLNRDFLDLVTLFACSVGYHKAMRKSLKRR
;
A
#
# COMPACT_ATOMS: atom_id res chain seq x y z
N MET A 1 12.79 10.13 34.73
CA MET A 1 13.16 11.05 33.64
C MET A 1 12.04 11.03 32.62
N SER A 2 11.19 12.07 32.62
CA SER A 2 10.06 12.19 31.68
C SER A 2 10.60 12.51 30.28
N GLY A 3 10.65 11.50 29.40
CA GLY A 3 10.99 11.70 28.01
C GLY A 3 9.92 12.58 27.36
N SER A 4 10.29 13.81 27.02
CA SER A 4 9.54 14.66 26.09
C SER A 4 9.19 13.80 24.87
N LYS A 5 7.89 13.46 24.70
CA LYS A 5 7.39 12.85 23.46
C LYS A 5 7.75 13.81 22.34
N LYS A 6 8.76 13.47 21.52
CA LYS A 6 9.10 14.26 20.33
C LYS A 6 7.83 14.39 19.49
N GLU A 7 7.45 15.63 19.21
CA GLU A 7 6.26 15.92 18.43
C GLU A 7 6.40 15.32 17.03
N THR A 8 5.37 14.62 16.56
CA THR A 8 5.36 14.06 15.22
C THR A 8 4.97 15.16 14.24
N VAL A 9 5.89 15.51 13.34
CA VAL A 9 5.76 16.65 12.42
C VAL A 9 5.11 16.23 11.10
N GLY A 10 5.41 15.03 10.61
CA GLY A 10 4.79 14.45 9.42
C GLY A 10 3.91 13.27 9.80
N ARG A 11 2.61 13.32 9.47
CA ARG A 11 1.64 12.26 9.81
C ARG A 11 0.75 11.91 8.63
N ARG A 12 0.75 10.62 8.27
CA ARG A 12 -0.11 10.07 7.22
C ARG A 12 -0.82 8.81 7.69
N TYR A 13 -2.01 8.59 7.16
CA TYR A 13 -2.78 7.37 7.37
C TYR A 13 -3.01 6.69 6.03
N VAL A 14 -2.51 5.48 5.90
CA VAL A 14 -2.66 4.61 4.75
C VAL A 14 -3.84 3.67 5.02
N ASP A 15 -4.78 3.63 4.09
CA ASP A 15 -5.93 2.73 4.09
C ASP A 15 -5.93 1.91 2.79
N MET A 16 -5.37 0.70 2.85
CA MET A 16 -5.28 -0.19 1.68
C MET A 16 -6.37 -1.25 1.72
N TRP A 17 -6.99 -1.46 0.56
CA TRP A 17 -8.11 -2.35 0.38
C TRP A 17 -7.69 -3.67 -0.24
N ALA A 18 -8.22 -4.73 0.37
CA ALA A 18 -8.02 -6.12 0.00
C ALA A 18 -8.30 -6.47 -1.47
N VAL A 19 -9.28 -5.79 -2.07
CA VAL A 19 -9.78 -6.10 -3.40
C VAL A 19 -10.03 -4.77 -4.10
N ALA A 20 -9.19 -4.49 -5.08
CA ALA A 20 -9.40 -3.37 -5.98
C ALA A 20 -10.78 -3.53 -6.64
N LYS A 21 -11.55 -2.44 -6.79
CA LYS A 21 -12.93 -2.36 -7.31
C LYS A 21 -14.12 -2.53 -6.34
N ILE A 22 -13.94 -3.00 -5.09
CA ILE A 22 -15.10 -3.26 -4.19
C ILE A 22 -15.48 -2.08 -3.28
N HIS A 23 -14.54 -1.16 -2.98
CA HIS A 23 -14.82 -0.02 -2.12
C HIS A 23 -15.67 1.06 -2.84
N PRO A 24 -16.74 1.65 -2.26
CA PRO A 24 -17.58 2.66 -2.92
C PRO A 24 -16.81 3.88 -3.43
N THR A 25 -15.78 4.30 -2.68
CA THR A 25 -14.86 5.38 -3.07
C THR A 25 -14.00 5.02 -4.29
N ASN A 26 -13.83 3.74 -4.63
CA ASN A 26 -13.12 3.33 -5.84
C ASN A 26 -13.79 3.85 -7.11
N ILE A 27 -15.13 3.82 -7.19
CA ILE A 27 -15.82 4.16 -8.45
C ILE A 27 -15.60 5.63 -8.79
N GLU A 28 -15.76 6.51 -7.80
CA GLU A 28 -15.54 7.95 -7.96
C GLU A 28 -14.06 8.27 -8.21
N LEU A 29 -13.14 7.63 -7.47
CA LEU A 29 -11.70 7.84 -7.68
C LEU A 29 -11.23 7.30 -9.04
N LEU A 30 -11.74 6.15 -9.49
CA LEU A 30 -11.46 5.59 -10.80
C LEU A 30 -12.00 6.46 -11.93
N GLN A 31 -13.21 7.00 -11.78
CA GLN A 31 -13.76 7.96 -12.75
C GLN A 31 -12.89 9.20 -12.83
N ARG A 32 -12.46 9.76 -11.69
CA ARG A 32 -11.57 10.92 -11.64
C ARG A 32 -10.18 10.63 -12.22
N LEU A 33 -9.61 9.44 -11.98
CA LEU A 33 -8.31 9.04 -12.53
C LEU A 33 -8.37 8.79 -14.03
N LYS A 34 -9.46 8.21 -14.54
CA LYS A 34 -9.70 8.04 -15.98
C LYS A 34 -9.93 9.36 -16.71
N MET A 35 -10.43 10.37 -16.00
CA MET A 35 -10.65 11.73 -16.51
C MET A 35 -9.46 12.67 -16.27
N ALA A 36 -8.42 12.23 -15.55
CA ALA A 36 -7.23 13.04 -15.34
C ALA A 36 -6.38 13.02 -16.61
N ASP A 37 -5.80 14.18 -16.98
CA ASP A 37 -4.90 14.34 -18.13
C ASP A 37 -3.55 13.61 -17.97
N ASP A 38 -3.42 12.73 -16.97
CA ASP A 38 -2.17 12.10 -16.56
C ASP A 38 -2.07 10.68 -17.15
N SER A 39 -1.19 10.50 -18.14
CA SER A 39 -0.93 9.21 -18.79
C SER A 39 -0.35 8.14 -17.86
N GLN A 40 0.03 8.50 -16.62
CA GLN A 40 0.52 7.55 -15.63
C GLN A 40 -0.56 6.62 -15.09
N PHE A 41 -1.85 6.97 -15.22
CA PHE A 41 -2.96 6.07 -14.87
C PHE A 41 -3.54 5.39 -16.11
N GLY A 42 -3.02 4.21 -16.44
CA GLY A 42 -3.39 3.48 -17.65
C GLY A 42 -4.64 2.59 -17.50
N ASN A 43 -5.09 2.03 -18.63
CA ASN A 43 -6.28 1.16 -18.71
C ASN A 43 -6.22 -0.10 -17.83
N HIS A 44 -5.03 -0.51 -17.39
CA HIS A 44 -4.81 -1.69 -16.55
C HIS A 44 -4.51 -1.33 -15.09
N MET A 45 -4.88 -0.13 -14.65
CA MET A 45 -4.76 0.28 -13.25
C MET A 45 -6.10 0.27 -12.56
N ASP A 46 -6.11 -0.24 -11.32
CA ASP A 46 -7.23 -0.13 -10.41
C ASP A 46 -6.82 0.67 -9.16
N VAL A 47 -7.78 1.22 -8.44
CA VAL A 47 -7.53 1.86 -7.14
C VAL A 47 -7.59 0.81 -6.04
N CYS A 48 -6.57 0.78 -5.18
CA CYS A 48 -6.41 -0.18 -4.09
C CYS A 48 -6.26 0.45 -2.72
N GLY A 49 -6.33 1.78 -2.60
CA GLY A 49 -6.27 2.43 -1.30
C GLY A 49 -6.32 3.94 -1.38
N THR A 50 -6.29 4.55 -0.20
CA THR A 50 -6.22 6.00 -0.05
C THR A 50 -5.26 6.38 1.06
N VAL A 51 -4.72 7.60 0.97
CA VAL A 51 -3.86 8.16 2.01
C VAL A 51 -4.46 9.46 2.49
N SER A 52 -4.50 9.63 3.80
CA SER A 52 -4.93 10.86 4.45
C SER A 52 -3.75 11.52 5.15
N GLU A 53 -3.67 12.85 5.05
CA GLU A 53 -2.70 13.67 5.78
C GLU A 53 -3.36 14.28 7.02
N TYR A 54 -2.65 14.29 8.14
CA TYR A 54 -3.10 15.04 9.31
C TYR A 54 -2.78 16.52 9.11
N GLN A 55 -3.76 17.39 9.35
CA GLN A 55 -3.58 18.84 9.31
C GLN A 55 -3.50 19.40 10.72
N PRO A 56 -2.31 19.81 11.21
CA PRO A 56 -2.16 20.28 12.59
C PRO A 56 -3.00 21.51 12.91
N LYS A 57 -3.26 22.36 11.91
CA LYS A 57 -4.02 23.62 12.08
C LYS A 57 -5.51 23.39 12.34
N THR A 58 -6.09 22.35 11.74
CA THR A 58 -7.53 22.05 11.86
C THR A 58 -7.79 20.90 12.83
N GLY A 59 -6.78 20.07 13.12
CA GLY A 59 -6.95 18.85 13.90
C GLY A 59 -7.59 17.70 13.12
N ASP A 60 -7.81 17.89 11.81
CA ASP A 60 -8.53 16.95 10.96
C ASP A 60 -7.61 16.15 10.04
N TRP A 61 -8.12 15.00 9.58
CA TRP A 61 -7.50 14.19 8.54
C TRP A 61 -8.11 14.53 7.19
N ALA A 62 -7.28 15.00 6.26
CA ALA A 62 -7.71 15.26 4.89
C ALA A 62 -7.31 14.07 4.01
N LYS A 63 -8.28 13.44 3.34
CA LYS A 63 -7.99 12.45 2.29
C LYS A 63 -7.39 13.16 1.08
N THR A 64 -6.11 12.96 0.86
CA THR A 64 -5.29 13.77 -0.05
C THR A 64 -4.60 12.96 -1.13
N TRP A 65 -4.56 11.62 -1.02
CA TRP A 65 -4.08 10.76 -2.11
C TRP A 65 -4.95 9.53 -2.34
N ALA A 66 -4.88 9.02 -3.57
CA ALA A 66 -5.34 7.72 -3.99
C ALA A 66 -4.13 6.84 -4.36
N VAL A 67 -4.25 5.54 -4.08
CA VAL A 67 -3.23 4.54 -4.43
C VAL A 67 -3.76 3.68 -5.55
N GLY A 68 -3.07 3.71 -6.68
CA GLY A 68 -3.31 2.84 -7.81
C GLY A 68 -2.44 1.58 -7.73
N ILE A 69 -3.00 0.45 -8.10
CA ILE A 69 -2.29 -0.80 -8.36
C ILE A 69 -2.47 -1.18 -9.81
N ARG A 70 -1.41 -1.66 -10.42
CA ARG A 70 -1.48 -2.18 -11.77
C ARG A 70 -2.06 -3.61 -11.75
N SER A 71 -3.30 -3.76 -12.21
CA SER A 71 -4.14 -4.96 -12.02
C SER A 71 -3.97 -6.05 -13.08
N ASP A 72 -3.31 -5.74 -14.20
CA ASP A 72 -2.72 -6.73 -15.10
C ASP A 72 -1.55 -7.48 -14.44
N ILE A 73 -0.97 -6.95 -13.36
CA ILE A 73 0.25 -7.49 -12.74
C ILE A 73 0.11 -7.79 -11.23
N TRP A 74 -1.10 -7.82 -10.65
CA TRP A 74 -1.24 -8.29 -9.26
C TRP A 74 -2.60 -8.93 -8.99
N LYS A 75 -2.63 -10.24 -8.73
CA LYS A 75 -3.84 -10.98 -8.32
C LYS A 75 -3.51 -11.94 -7.17
N PRO A 76 -3.98 -11.70 -5.94
CA PRO A 76 -3.72 -12.58 -4.80
C PRO A 76 -4.25 -14.01 -5.03
N ASP A 77 -3.73 -14.96 -4.25
CA ASP A 77 -4.10 -16.38 -4.28
C ASP A 77 -5.62 -16.58 -4.13
N LYS A 78 -6.23 -17.35 -5.04
CA LYS A 78 -7.69 -17.54 -5.15
C LYS A 78 -8.32 -17.96 -3.82
N GLN A 79 -7.63 -18.79 -3.02
CA GLN A 79 -8.12 -19.23 -1.72
C GLN A 79 -8.05 -18.14 -0.64
N GLU A 80 -6.99 -17.29 -0.64
CA GLU A 80 -6.87 -16.17 0.30
C GLU A 80 -7.85 -15.05 -0.05
N ILE A 81 -8.07 -14.80 -1.35
CA ILE A 81 -9.16 -13.95 -1.86
C ILE A 81 -10.49 -14.51 -1.43
N GLU A 82 -10.83 -15.76 -1.74
CA GLU A 82 -12.13 -16.35 -1.37
C GLU A 82 -12.39 -16.27 0.13
N LYS A 83 -11.40 -16.54 0.98
CA LYS A 83 -11.54 -16.47 2.44
C LYS A 83 -11.79 -15.04 2.93
N SER A 84 -11.07 -14.07 2.39
CA SER A 84 -11.17 -12.67 2.81
C SER A 84 -12.37 -11.96 2.18
N LEU A 85 -12.72 -12.34 0.96
CA LEU A 85 -13.90 -11.91 0.22
C LEU A 85 -15.15 -12.51 0.87
N ARG A 86 -15.12 -13.77 1.35
CA ARG A 86 -16.17 -14.31 2.24
C ARG A 86 -16.27 -13.50 3.52
N SER A 87 -15.16 -13.27 4.24
CA SER A 87 -15.18 -12.50 5.49
C SER A 87 -15.71 -11.07 5.32
N LEU A 88 -15.32 -10.37 4.25
CA LEU A 88 -15.79 -9.03 3.91
C LEU A 88 -17.24 -9.04 3.42
N LYS A 89 -17.64 -10.02 2.60
CA LYS A 89 -19.04 -10.20 2.17
C LYS A 89 -19.93 -10.51 3.36
N ASP A 90 -19.48 -11.31 4.31
CA ASP A 90 -20.24 -11.64 5.52
C ASP A 90 -20.38 -10.43 6.44
N LYS A 91 -19.31 -9.64 6.63
CA LYS A 91 -19.39 -8.35 7.34
C LYS A 91 -20.34 -7.39 6.64
N ARG A 92 -20.19 -7.18 5.33
CA ARG A 92 -21.00 -6.24 4.56
C ARG A 92 -22.46 -6.68 4.44
N LYS A 93 -22.71 -7.98 4.30
CA LYS A 93 -24.06 -8.56 4.30
C LYS A 93 -24.71 -8.40 5.68
N THR A 94 -23.93 -8.45 6.76
CA THR A 94 -24.44 -8.17 8.10
C THR A 94 -24.76 -6.69 8.30
N GLU A 95 -23.92 -5.79 7.79
CA GLU A 95 -24.16 -4.32 7.81
C GLU A 95 -25.34 -3.92 6.93
N LEU A 96 -25.35 -4.32 5.66
CA LEU A 96 -26.44 -4.04 4.72
C LEU A 96 -27.75 -4.69 5.15
N ARG A 97 -27.72 -5.87 5.78
CA ARG A 97 -28.92 -6.45 6.38
C ARG A 97 -29.40 -5.57 7.52
N LYS A 98 -28.53 -5.05 8.38
CA LYS A 98 -28.93 -4.09 9.43
C LYS A 98 -29.51 -2.79 8.85
N ASP A 99 -29.01 -2.34 7.70
CA ASP A 99 -29.45 -1.11 7.03
C ASP A 99 -30.78 -1.27 6.27
N VAL A 100 -30.96 -2.38 5.55
CA VAL A 100 -32.19 -2.70 4.80
C VAL A 100 -33.30 -3.15 5.75
N ARG A 101 -32.95 -3.96 6.75
CA ARG A 101 -33.91 -4.52 7.70
C ARG A 101 -33.18 -5.15 8.90
N LYS A 102 -33.21 -4.47 10.05
CA LYS A 102 -32.57 -4.91 11.31
C LYS A 102 -32.74 -6.41 11.66
N SER A 103 -33.79 -7.11 11.18
CA SER A 103 -33.93 -8.59 11.22
C SER A 103 -34.84 -9.16 10.09
N GLY A 104 -34.57 -10.37 9.57
CA GLY A 104 -35.45 -11.08 8.58
C GLY A 104 -34.76 -11.68 7.33
N ARG A 105 -35.48 -12.45 6.50
CA ARG A 105 -34.98 -13.16 5.28
C ARG A 105 -35.18 -12.28 4.02
N LEU A 106 -34.25 -12.33 3.05
CA LEU A 106 -34.32 -11.58 1.77
C LEU A 106 -35.36 -12.20 0.83
N SER A 107 -36.01 -11.38 -0.01
CA SER A 107 -36.95 -11.85 -1.05
C SER A 107 -36.20 -12.38 -2.28
N ASP A 108 -36.90 -13.10 -3.15
CA ASP A 108 -36.30 -13.78 -4.29
C ASP A 108 -35.87 -12.80 -5.42
N GLU A 109 -36.59 -11.70 -5.64
CA GLU A 109 -36.17 -10.59 -6.53
C GLU A 109 -34.81 -9.98 -6.14
N GLN A 110 -34.54 -9.88 -4.84
CA GLN A 110 -33.29 -9.34 -4.31
C GLN A 110 -32.11 -10.28 -4.53
N ARG A 111 -32.37 -11.59 -4.69
CA ARG A 111 -31.34 -12.61 -4.98
C ARG A 111 -30.98 -12.64 -6.46
N GLU A 112 -31.98 -12.46 -7.32
CA GLU A 112 -31.82 -12.51 -8.77
C GLU A 112 -31.05 -11.29 -9.29
N THR A 113 -31.35 -10.11 -8.74
CA THR A 113 -30.60 -8.87 -9.00
C THR A 113 -29.13 -8.99 -8.60
N LEU A 114 -28.85 -9.70 -7.51
CA LEU A 114 -27.48 -9.93 -7.03
C LEU A 114 -26.71 -10.92 -7.93
N ALA A 115 -27.39 -11.93 -8.48
CA ALA A 115 -26.78 -12.92 -9.37
C ALA A 115 -26.37 -12.32 -10.72
N GLY A 116 -27.24 -11.49 -11.32
CA GLY A 116 -26.95 -10.85 -12.61
C GLY A 116 -25.78 -9.84 -12.58
N LEU A 117 -25.48 -9.26 -11.42
CA LEU A 117 -24.32 -8.38 -11.21
C LEU A 117 -22.99 -9.15 -11.05
N ILE A 118 -23.04 -10.41 -10.62
CA ILE A 118 -21.86 -11.27 -10.43
C ILE A 118 -21.39 -11.85 -11.77
N GLU A 119 -22.33 -12.17 -12.65
CA GLU A 119 -22.06 -12.86 -13.92
C GLU A 119 -21.40 -11.95 -14.98
N LYS A 120 -21.59 -10.62 -14.90
CA LYS A 120 -21.02 -9.65 -15.84
C LYS A 120 -19.63 -9.13 -15.45
N ASP A 121 -18.98 -9.74 -14.46
CA ASP A 121 -17.70 -9.27 -13.95
C ASP A 121 -16.51 -9.84 -14.76
N SER A 122 -15.72 -8.93 -15.34
CA SER A 122 -14.40 -9.18 -15.97
C SER A 122 -13.39 -9.96 -15.11
N VAL A 123 -13.66 -10.14 -13.82
CA VAL A 123 -12.86 -10.91 -12.86
C VAL A 123 -13.11 -12.43 -12.98
N THR A 124 -14.20 -12.86 -13.61
CA THR A 124 -14.61 -14.27 -13.66
C THR A 124 -13.86 -15.12 -14.70
N GLU A 125 -13.13 -14.47 -15.62
CA GLU A 125 -12.53 -15.11 -16.81
C GLU A 125 -11.02 -15.45 -16.67
N LEU A 126 -10.47 -15.44 -15.45
CA LEU A 126 -9.01 -15.52 -15.23
C LEU A 126 -8.52 -16.92 -14.89
N THR A 127 -7.33 -17.31 -15.40
CA THR A 127 -6.75 -18.65 -15.22
C THR A 127 -5.59 -18.68 -14.21
N GLU A 128 -5.22 -19.88 -13.73
CA GLU A 128 -4.21 -20.09 -12.67
C GLU A 128 -2.77 -19.78 -13.11
N LYS A 129 -2.43 -19.98 -14.39
CA LYS A 129 -1.09 -19.71 -14.94
C LYS A 129 -0.76 -18.22 -15.02
N ASP A 130 -1.77 -17.36 -14.98
CA ASP A 130 -1.60 -15.92 -15.04
C ASP A 130 -1.01 -15.33 -13.75
N ILE A 131 -1.09 -16.05 -12.62
CA ILE A 131 -0.83 -15.52 -11.26
C ILE A 131 0.66 -15.50 -10.88
N GLU A 132 1.52 -16.32 -11.51
CA GLU A 132 2.86 -16.64 -10.99
C GLU A 132 4.00 -15.76 -11.53
N GLN A 133 3.79 -14.99 -12.60
CA GLN A 133 4.81 -14.18 -13.30
C GLN A 133 4.74 -12.67 -13.04
N ARG A 134 4.02 -12.28 -11.99
CA ARG A 134 3.54 -10.91 -11.80
C ARG A 134 4.38 -10.14 -10.77
N ARG A 135 4.72 -8.90 -11.11
CA ARG A 135 5.51 -7.91 -10.36
C ARG A 135 4.61 -6.81 -9.80
N LEU A 136 4.71 -6.51 -8.50
CA LEU A 136 3.95 -5.44 -7.89
C LEU A 136 4.34 -4.07 -8.49
N ILE A 137 3.35 -3.28 -8.89
CA ILE A 137 3.50 -1.86 -9.27
C ILE A 137 2.40 -1.08 -8.58
N LEU A 138 2.80 -0.18 -7.67
CA LEU A 138 1.92 0.76 -6.99
C LEU A 138 2.26 2.18 -7.43
N LYS A 139 1.24 3.01 -7.59
CA LYS A 139 1.40 4.43 -7.89
C LYS A 139 0.58 5.27 -6.91
N LEU A 140 1.14 6.39 -6.50
CA LEU A 140 0.51 7.35 -5.61
C LEU A 140 0.04 8.56 -6.43
N PHE A 141 -1.23 8.93 -6.28
CA PHE A 141 -1.81 10.08 -6.96
C PHE A 141 -2.36 11.06 -5.92
N ARG A 142 -1.94 12.32 -5.98
CA ARG A 142 -2.51 13.37 -5.14
C ARG A 142 -3.87 13.77 -5.67
N THR A 143 -4.85 13.92 -4.78
CA THR A 143 -6.22 14.27 -5.11
C THR A 143 -6.52 15.68 -4.58
N THR A 144 -6.73 16.63 -5.50
CA THR A 144 -7.06 18.02 -5.16
C THR A 144 -8.41 18.39 -5.76
N GLY A 145 -9.50 18.02 -5.08
CA GLY A 145 -10.87 18.34 -5.46
C GLY A 145 -11.29 17.84 -6.85
N LYS A 146 -10.86 18.54 -7.91
CA LYS A 146 -11.14 18.28 -9.33
C LYS A 146 -9.98 17.64 -10.10
N ARG A 147 -8.75 17.67 -9.59
CA ARG A 147 -7.57 17.16 -10.32
C ARG A 147 -6.86 16.06 -9.55
N MET A 148 -6.28 15.14 -10.30
CA MET A 148 -5.38 14.11 -9.79
C MET A 148 -4.05 14.21 -10.51
N SER A 149 -2.96 14.11 -9.77
CA SER A 149 -1.60 14.14 -10.31
C SER A 149 -0.78 13.00 -9.72
N TRP A 150 -0.06 12.28 -10.55
CA TRP A 150 0.92 11.30 -10.12
C TRP A 150 1.99 11.97 -9.24
N GLN A 151 2.36 11.32 -8.14
CA GLN A 151 3.41 11.82 -7.22
C GLN A 151 4.57 10.83 -7.08
N GLY A 152 4.36 9.57 -7.44
CA GLY A 152 5.41 8.57 -7.36
C GLY A 152 4.90 7.15 -7.59
N SER A 153 5.83 6.25 -7.83
CA SER A 153 5.59 4.82 -8.04
C SER A 153 6.59 4.01 -7.23
N ILE A 154 6.18 2.82 -6.78
CA ILE A 154 7.10 1.79 -6.26
C ILE A 154 6.81 0.47 -6.99
N GLU A 155 7.87 -0.15 -7.49
CA GLU A 155 7.82 -1.34 -8.32
C GLU A 155 8.75 -2.42 -7.77
N GLU A 156 8.28 -3.66 -7.74
CA GLU A 156 9.09 -4.84 -7.42
C GLU A 156 10.20 -5.04 -8.48
N LEU A 157 11.39 -5.46 -8.06
CA LEU A 157 12.55 -5.73 -8.92
C LEU A 157 12.84 -7.24 -8.93
N THR A 158 12.04 -7.99 -9.67
CA THR A 158 12.04 -9.46 -9.65
C THR A 158 13.40 -10.11 -9.93
N THR A 159 14.19 -9.54 -10.86
CA THR A 159 15.53 -10.05 -11.18
C THR A 159 16.51 -9.83 -10.04
N ALA A 160 16.48 -8.64 -9.41
CA ALA A 160 17.30 -8.33 -8.24
C ALA A 160 16.92 -9.23 -7.05
N GLU A 161 15.62 -9.47 -6.84
CA GLU A 161 15.13 -10.35 -5.79
C GLU A 161 15.62 -11.79 -5.97
N VAL A 162 15.55 -12.35 -7.19
CA VAL A 162 16.07 -13.69 -7.48
C VAL A 162 17.57 -13.75 -7.24
N HIS A 163 18.33 -12.79 -7.78
CA HIS A 163 19.78 -12.73 -7.60
C HIS A 163 20.19 -12.66 -6.13
N ASN A 164 19.62 -11.69 -5.38
CA ASN A 164 19.90 -11.49 -3.97
C ASN A 164 19.49 -12.71 -3.13
N SER A 165 18.34 -13.31 -3.46
CA SER A 165 17.82 -14.47 -2.71
C SER A 165 18.62 -15.75 -2.93
N LEU A 166 19.17 -15.95 -4.13
CA LEU A 166 20.10 -17.06 -4.41
C LEU A 166 21.38 -16.89 -3.60
N GLY A 167 21.95 -15.69 -3.57
CA GLY A 167 23.16 -15.39 -2.80
C GLY A 167 22.97 -15.53 -1.29
N SER A 168 21.83 -15.08 -0.76
CA SER A 168 21.57 -15.05 0.68
C SER A 168 20.80 -16.27 1.21
N LYS A 169 20.33 -17.18 0.35
CA LYS A 169 19.44 -18.31 0.67
C LYS A 169 18.14 -17.89 1.39
N HIS A 170 17.71 -16.66 1.20
CA HIS A 170 16.53 -16.08 1.85
C HIS A 170 15.74 -15.26 0.83
N SER A 171 14.41 -15.30 0.90
CA SER A 171 13.56 -14.46 0.03
C SER A 171 13.68 -12.98 0.44
N LEU A 172 14.54 -12.25 -0.26
CA LEU A 172 14.82 -10.82 -0.06
C LEU A 172 14.05 -10.00 -1.09
N LEU A 173 13.19 -9.10 -0.61
CA LEU A 173 12.42 -8.22 -1.47
C LEU A 173 13.25 -7.02 -1.92
N SER A 174 13.04 -6.55 -3.14
CA SER A 174 13.74 -5.40 -3.72
C SER A 174 12.78 -4.57 -4.55
N PHE A 175 12.85 -3.25 -4.39
CA PHE A 175 11.98 -2.32 -5.09
C PHE A 175 12.76 -1.19 -5.75
N ALA A 176 12.19 -0.64 -6.81
CA ALA A 176 12.55 0.67 -7.35
C ALA A 176 11.40 1.64 -7.10
N ALA A 177 11.72 2.80 -6.55
CA ALA A 177 10.78 3.89 -6.36
C ALA A 177 11.20 5.10 -7.18
N VAL A 178 10.22 5.76 -7.78
CA VAL A 178 10.41 6.99 -8.57
C VAL A 178 9.39 8.00 -8.07
N LEU A 179 9.80 9.25 -7.85
CA LEU A 179 8.94 10.33 -7.39
C LEU A 179 8.79 11.39 -8.48
N ASP A 180 7.68 12.12 -8.46
CA ASP A 180 7.42 13.23 -9.37
C ASP A 180 8.43 14.36 -9.13
N GLY A 181 9.03 14.86 -10.22
CA GLY A 181 10.06 15.90 -10.19
C GLY A 181 11.46 15.45 -9.75
N HIS A 182 11.65 14.20 -9.28
CA HIS A 182 12.95 13.67 -8.90
C HIS A 182 13.66 13.05 -10.11
N GLN A 183 14.96 13.32 -10.27
CA GLN A 183 15.75 12.74 -11.37
C GLN A 183 16.26 11.32 -11.04
N LEU A 184 16.17 10.91 -9.78
CA LEU A 184 16.78 9.71 -9.26
C LEU A 184 15.77 8.57 -9.05
N VAL A 185 16.18 7.36 -9.39
CA VAL A 185 15.46 6.14 -9.04
C VAL A 185 16.00 5.63 -7.70
N THR A 186 15.14 5.61 -6.68
CA THR A 186 15.51 5.12 -5.36
C THR A 186 15.32 3.61 -5.29
N ARG A 187 16.40 2.86 -5.07
CA ARG A 187 16.33 1.42 -4.83
C ARG A 187 16.12 1.15 -3.35
N VAL A 188 15.06 0.42 -3.02
CA VAL A 188 14.74 -0.01 -1.65
C VAL A 188 15.01 -1.50 -1.55
N GLU A 189 16.00 -1.87 -0.74
CA GLU A 189 16.48 -3.25 -0.67
C GLU A 189 16.29 -3.85 0.71
N GLN A 190 15.79 -5.09 0.75
CA GLN A 190 15.83 -5.88 1.96
C GLN A 190 17.21 -6.52 2.12
N ASN A 191 18.03 -6.02 3.04
CA ASN A 191 19.44 -6.44 3.15
C ASN A 191 19.63 -7.76 3.90
N HIS A 192 18.84 -8.01 4.93
CA HIS A 192 18.95 -9.25 5.68
C HIS A 192 17.60 -9.79 6.13
N ARG A 193 17.58 -11.11 6.33
CA ARG A 193 16.54 -11.82 7.05
C ARG A 193 17.09 -13.15 7.54
N THR A 194 17.75 -13.14 8.68
CA THR A 194 17.96 -14.40 9.42
C THR A 194 16.75 -14.64 10.32
N PHE A 195 16.52 -15.88 10.75
CA PHE A 195 15.43 -16.22 11.70
C PHE A 195 15.50 -15.39 12.99
N ARG A 196 16.67 -14.80 13.29
CA ARG A 196 16.94 -13.96 14.46
C ARG A 196 17.03 -12.47 14.17
N VAL A 197 16.82 -11.99 12.96
CA VAL A 197 16.86 -10.53 12.72
C VAL A 197 15.70 -10.13 11.81
N PRO A 198 14.78 -9.26 12.27
CA PRO A 198 13.60 -8.85 11.53
C PRO A 198 13.99 -8.15 10.23
N ALA A 199 13.12 -8.13 9.23
CA ALA A 199 13.46 -7.54 7.94
C ALA A 199 13.89 -6.07 8.10
N VAL A 200 15.06 -5.73 7.56
CA VAL A 200 15.55 -4.36 7.44
C VAL A 200 15.57 -4.01 5.96
N PHE A 201 14.90 -2.93 5.62
CA PHE A 201 14.93 -2.32 4.30
C PHE A 201 15.80 -1.08 4.36
N SER A 202 16.74 -0.93 3.43
CA SER A 202 17.57 0.27 3.33
C SER A 202 17.44 0.94 1.99
N PHE A 203 17.60 2.26 1.98
CA PHE A 203 17.73 3.06 0.77
C PHE A 203 18.42 4.39 1.10
N SER A 204 18.89 5.08 0.07
CA SER A 204 19.34 6.46 0.21
C SER A 204 18.25 7.39 -0.30
N PHE A 205 17.95 8.45 0.45
CA PHE A 205 17.03 9.50 0.04
C PHE A 205 17.82 10.78 -0.23
N VAL A 206 17.69 11.33 -1.43
CA VAL A 206 18.34 12.57 -1.82
C VAL A 206 17.36 13.71 -1.62
N ASP A 207 17.64 14.57 -0.66
CA ASP A 207 16.92 15.82 -0.45
C ASP A 207 17.50 16.89 -1.38
N GLU A 208 16.99 16.95 -2.60
CA GLU A 208 17.44 17.91 -3.64
C GLU A 208 17.34 19.38 -3.17
N ARG A 209 16.45 19.70 -2.21
CA ARG A 209 16.27 21.07 -1.72
C ARG A 209 17.42 21.53 -0.82
N ASN A 210 18.00 20.59 -0.09
CA ASN A 210 19.05 20.84 0.89
C ASN A 210 20.40 20.26 0.45
N ASP A 211 20.49 19.74 -0.78
CA ASP A 211 21.64 19.04 -1.33
C ASP A 211 22.24 17.99 -0.36
N ARG A 212 21.35 17.20 0.25
CA ARG A 212 21.74 16.24 1.30
C ARG A 212 21.26 14.84 0.95
N ILE A 213 22.16 13.88 1.12
CA ILE A 213 21.83 12.46 1.06
C ILE A 213 21.61 11.94 2.48
N TRP A 214 20.49 11.27 2.68
CA TRP A 214 20.12 10.60 3.92
C TRP A 214 20.19 9.09 3.75
N HIS A 215 20.81 8.39 4.68
CA HIS A 215 20.77 6.93 4.71
C HIS A 215 19.60 6.46 5.56
N ILE A 216 18.61 5.84 4.90
CA ILE A 216 17.36 5.47 5.54
C ILE A 216 17.30 3.96 5.75
N ASN A 217 16.93 3.56 6.96
CA ASN A 217 16.57 2.18 7.29
C ASN A 217 15.12 2.12 7.76
N ILE A 218 14.38 1.12 7.29
CA ILE A 218 13.05 0.77 7.78
C ILE A 218 13.14 -0.62 8.41
N LEU A 219 13.11 -0.65 9.74
CA LEU A 219 13.36 -1.83 10.55
C LEU A 219 12.05 -2.39 11.07
N ARG A 220 11.74 -3.64 10.74
CA ARG A 220 10.54 -4.30 11.27
C ARG A 220 10.68 -4.56 12.77
N LYS A 221 9.63 -4.28 13.56
CA LYS A 221 9.62 -4.59 14.99
C LYS A 221 9.51 -6.11 15.24
N TRP A 222 10.15 -6.57 16.32
CA TRP A 222 10.13 -7.97 16.74
C TRP A 222 8.78 -8.42 17.32
N PHE A 223 8.21 -7.59 18.19
CA PHE A 223 6.99 -7.89 18.93
C PHE A 223 5.94 -6.83 18.58
N SER A 224 5.11 -7.12 17.58
CA SER A 224 3.96 -6.30 17.21
C SER A 224 2.80 -7.22 16.81
N MET A 225 1.57 -6.87 17.23
CA MET A 225 0.36 -7.53 16.69
C MET A 225 0.11 -7.16 15.22
N GLY A 226 0.76 -6.10 14.75
CA GLY A 226 0.73 -5.56 13.40
C GLY A 226 2.02 -5.76 12.60
N ALA A 227 2.07 -5.22 11.38
CA ALA A 227 3.31 -5.08 10.62
C ALA A 227 3.90 -3.67 10.86
N ASP A 228 4.57 -3.55 11.99
CA ASP A 228 5.13 -2.28 12.47
C ASP A 228 6.60 -2.15 12.09
N PHE A 229 7.00 -0.92 11.77
CA PHE A 229 8.37 -0.58 11.43
C PHE A 229 8.85 0.66 12.16
N VAL A 230 10.15 0.72 12.42
CA VAL A 230 10.88 1.91 12.86
C VAL A 230 11.56 2.50 11.63
N ILE A 231 11.43 3.81 11.45
CA ILE A 231 12.13 4.57 10.41
C ILE A 231 13.35 5.19 11.07
N GLU A 232 14.52 4.90 10.55
CA GLU A 232 15.79 5.48 10.96
C GLU A 232 16.41 6.28 9.81
N ALA A 233 17.02 7.41 10.15
CA ALA A 233 17.87 8.18 9.25
C ALA A 233 19.25 8.34 9.89
N ASP A 234 20.31 8.02 9.15
CA ASP A 234 21.70 8.07 9.60
C ASP A 234 21.91 7.37 10.96
N GLY A 235 21.26 6.21 11.13
CA GLY A 235 21.32 5.38 12.35
C GLY A 235 20.52 5.91 13.54
N ARG A 236 19.69 6.94 13.36
CA ARG A 236 18.84 7.50 14.43
C ARG A 236 17.36 7.26 14.14
N PRO A 237 16.56 6.78 15.12
CA PRO A 237 15.13 6.62 14.93
C PRO A 237 14.47 7.99 14.78
N ILE A 238 13.80 8.17 13.64
CA ILE A 238 13.10 9.40 13.26
C ILE A 238 11.59 9.20 13.16
N GLY A 239 11.10 7.97 13.13
CA GLY A 239 9.66 7.74 12.93
C GLY A 239 9.24 6.29 13.06
N LEU A 240 7.95 6.07 12.82
CA LEU A 240 7.30 4.77 12.92
C LEU A 240 6.29 4.60 11.78
N ILE A 241 6.15 3.36 11.33
CA ILE A 241 5.00 2.89 10.55
C ILE A 241 4.28 1.92 11.48
N ASP A 242 3.13 2.31 12.00
CA ASP A 242 2.30 1.50 12.89
C ASP A 242 1.18 0.85 12.07
N GLY A 243 1.31 -0.46 11.83
CA GLY A 243 0.58 -1.14 10.77
C GLY A 243 -0.40 -2.16 11.30
N ALA A 244 -1.70 -1.89 11.21
CA ALA A 244 -2.74 -2.87 11.48
C ALA A 244 -3.04 -3.73 10.24
N MET A 245 -2.74 -5.02 10.32
CA MET A 245 -3.16 -5.98 9.29
C MET A 245 -4.60 -6.42 9.56
N ILE A 246 -5.58 -5.84 8.84
CA ILE A 246 -6.99 -6.18 8.96
C ILE A 246 -7.47 -6.79 7.62
N GLY A 247 -7.61 -8.12 7.56
CA GLY A 247 -8.03 -8.82 6.35
C GLY A 247 -6.96 -8.84 5.25
N LEU A 248 -7.36 -8.88 3.97
CA LEU A 248 -6.47 -8.82 2.79
C LEU A 248 -5.91 -7.40 2.50
N GLY A 249 -6.23 -6.42 3.35
CA GLY A 249 -5.75 -5.03 3.26
C GLY A 249 -4.65 -4.72 4.28
N TYR A 250 -4.09 -3.52 4.20
CA TYR A 250 -3.08 -3.03 5.14
C TYR A 250 -3.36 -1.57 5.48
N ASN A 251 -3.62 -1.31 6.76
CA ASN A 251 -3.83 0.05 7.24
C ASN A 251 -2.67 0.44 8.14
N ALA A 252 -2.13 1.63 7.94
CA ALA A 252 -0.98 2.06 8.72
C ALA A 252 -0.99 3.55 9.02
N THR A 253 -0.52 3.90 10.21
CA THR A 253 -0.19 5.27 10.54
C THR A 253 1.31 5.46 10.39
N ILE A 254 1.70 6.41 9.55
CA ILE A 254 3.07 6.84 9.38
C ILE A 254 3.26 8.10 10.22
N GLY A 255 4.28 8.10 11.09
CA GLY A 255 4.65 9.25 11.89
C GLY A 255 6.14 9.51 11.83
N VAL A 256 6.53 10.72 11.42
CA VAL A 256 7.93 11.17 11.37
C VAL A 256 8.11 12.36 12.31
N THR A 257 9.09 12.26 13.20
CA THR A 257 9.45 13.24 14.24
C THR A 257 10.62 14.12 13.86
N ASP A 258 11.44 13.70 12.88
CA ASP A 258 12.46 14.57 12.31
C ASP A 258 11.79 15.69 11.52
N ARG A 259 12.25 16.93 11.70
CA ARG A 259 11.60 18.10 11.12
C ARG A 259 11.90 18.25 9.64
N ASP A 260 13.13 17.98 9.23
CA ASP A 260 13.56 18.15 7.84
C ASP A 260 12.88 17.09 6.97
N LEU A 261 12.96 15.83 7.40
CA LEU A 261 12.33 14.72 6.69
C LEU A 261 10.81 14.66 6.89
N GLY A 262 10.30 15.00 8.06
CA GLY A 262 8.86 14.99 8.35
C GLY A 262 8.06 16.08 7.65
N LEU A 263 8.70 17.18 7.26
CA LEU A 263 8.10 18.22 6.42
C LEU A 263 8.41 18.05 4.92
N ASN A 264 9.36 17.16 4.58
CA ASN A 264 9.68 16.83 3.21
C ASN A 264 8.61 15.88 2.63
N ARG A 265 7.76 16.44 1.76
CA ARG A 265 6.66 15.69 1.12
C ARG A 265 7.18 14.49 0.33
N ASP A 266 8.29 14.64 -0.38
CA ASP A 266 8.79 13.62 -1.29
C ASP A 266 9.34 12.42 -0.48
N PHE A 267 10.00 12.70 0.65
CA PHE A 267 10.34 11.66 1.64
C PHE A 267 9.10 10.96 2.17
N LEU A 268 8.07 11.71 2.58
CA LEU A 268 6.83 11.11 3.05
C LEU A 268 6.12 10.29 1.97
N ASP A 269 6.13 10.72 0.70
CA ASP A 269 5.57 9.98 -0.44
C ASP A 269 6.31 8.65 -0.64
N LEU A 270 7.63 8.64 -0.54
CA LEU A 270 8.44 7.42 -0.61
C LEU A 270 8.14 6.45 0.53
N VAL A 271 8.11 6.93 1.78
CA VAL A 271 7.75 6.11 2.95
C VAL A 271 6.30 5.62 2.85
N THR A 272 5.41 6.43 2.29
CA THR A 272 4.00 6.05 2.04
C THR A 272 3.91 4.93 1.02
N LEU A 273 4.60 5.04 -0.12
CA LEU A 273 4.68 3.99 -1.13
C LEU A 273 5.22 2.68 -0.53
N PHE A 274 6.28 2.77 0.28
CA PHE A 274 6.78 1.61 1.02
C PHE A 274 5.70 1.01 1.93
N ALA A 275 5.03 1.82 2.76
CA ALA A 275 3.97 1.35 3.64
C ALA A 275 2.82 0.67 2.87
N CYS A 276 2.37 1.27 1.75
CA CYS A 276 1.35 0.67 0.88
C CYS A 276 1.77 -0.71 0.33
N SER A 277 3.08 -0.93 0.10
CA SER A 277 3.59 -2.22 -0.38
C SER A 277 3.51 -3.33 0.66
N VAL A 278 3.52 -3.01 1.97
CA VAL A 278 3.66 -3.98 3.08
C VAL A 278 2.59 -5.06 3.04
N GLY A 279 1.35 -4.70 2.72
CA GLY A 279 0.24 -5.65 2.59
C GLY A 279 0.50 -6.77 1.57
N TYR A 280 1.35 -6.51 0.59
CA TYR A 280 1.69 -7.43 -0.49
C TYR A 280 2.96 -8.25 -0.23
N HIS A 281 3.77 -7.90 0.78
CA HIS A 281 5.06 -8.54 1.04
C HIS A 281 4.97 -10.05 1.28
N LYS A 282 3.89 -10.55 1.88
CA LYS A 282 3.69 -12.00 2.10
C LYS A 282 3.56 -12.74 0.77
N ALA A 283 2.73 -12.22 -0.14
CA ALA A 283 2.49 -12.80 -1.45
C ALA A 283 3.73 -12.71 -2.35
N MET A 284 4.44 -11.56 -2.35
CA MET A 284 5.70 -11.41 -3.10
C MET A 284 6.73 -12.46 -2.67
N ARG A 285 6.94 -12.64 -1.36
CA ARG A 285 7.84 -13.69 -0.85
C ARG A 285 7.42 -15.11 -1.22
N LYS A 286 6.11 -15.39 -1.31
CA LYS A 286 5.61 -16.70 -1.74
C LYS A 286 5.91 -16.94 -3.22
N SER A 287 5.74 -15.91 -4.06
CA SER A 287 6.10 -15.95 -5.48
C SER A 287 7.60 -16.17 -5.67
N LEU A 288 8.43 -15.40 -4.97
CA LEU A 288 9.89 -15.49 -5.04
C LEU A 288 10.44 -16.86 -4.64
N LYS A 289 9.81 -17.57 -3.70
CA LYS A 289 10.21 -18.95 -3.33
C LYS A 289 9.90 -20.01 -4.39
N ARG A 290 8.97 -19.72 -5.29
CA ARG A 290 8.57 -20.62 -6.38
C ARG A 290 9.43 -20.44 -7.63
N ARG A 291 10.13 -19.31 -7.73
CA ARG A 291 11.10 -18.99 -8.78
C ARG A 291 12.46 -19.57 -8.40
#